data_AF-A0A920GF17-F1
#
_entry.id   AF-A0A920GF17-F1
#
_cell.length_a   1.000
_cell.length_b   1.000
_cell.length_c   1.000
_cell.angle_alpha   90.00
_cell.angle_beta   90.00
_cell.angle_gamma   90.00
#
_symmetry.space_group_name_H-M   'P 1'
#
loop_
_entity.id
_entity.type
_entity.pdbx_description
1 polymer ?
#
loop_
_entity_poly.entity_id
_entity_poly.type
_entity_poly.pdbx_seq_one_letter_code
_entity_poly.pdbx_strand_id
1 'polypeptide(L)'
;MMLDIGPKAIDSYQQALKEVRTVLWNGPMGAFEVSPFDTATVTLAQMVAEATEAGRILSVAGGGDTVAALNHAGVAENSAMSR
;
A
#
# COMPACT_ATOMS: atom_id res chain seq x y z
N MET A 1 18.77 -12.52 -3.42
CA MET A 1 18.09 -11.38 -2.79
C MET A 1 16.59 -11.56 -2.97
N MET A 2 15.79 -11.12 -2.01
CA MET A 2 14.33 -11.02 -2.14
C MET A 2 14.00 -9.55 -2.42
N LEU A 3 13.27 -9.28 -3.49
CA LEU A 3 13.03 -7.93 -4.02
C LEU A 3 11.57 -7.48 -3.92
N ASP A 4 10.64 -8.41 -3.68
CA ASP A 4 9.23 -8.13 -3.40
C ASP A 4 8.67 -9.26 -2.51
N ILE A 5 7.54 -9.02 -1.85
CA ILE A 5 6.82 -10.04 -1.10
C ILE A 5 5.98 -10.90 -2.04
N GLY A 6 5.80 -12.18 -1.67
CA GLY A 6 5.02 -13.12 -2.47
C GLY A 6 3.50 -12.99 -2.29
N PRO A 7 2.71 -13.66 -3.15
CA PRO A 7 1.25 -13.58 -3.14
C PRO A 7 0.62 -13.98 -1.79
N LYS A 8 1.17 -14.98 -1.10
CA LYS A 8 0.68 -15.38 0.24
C LYS A 8 0.77 -14.27 1.28
N ALA A 9 1.78 -13.40 1.18
CA ALA A 9 1.91 -12.26 2.08
C ALA A 9 0.84 -11.21 1.73
N ILE A 10 0.61 -10.93 0.44
CA ILE A 10 -0.45 -10.04 -0.02
C ILE A 10 -1.81 -10.51 0.49
N ASP A 11 -2.14 -11.81 0.35
CA ASP A 11 -3.38 -12.40 0.87
C ASP A 11 -3.52 -12.19 2.38
N SER A 12 -2.43 -12.37 3.13
CA SER A 12 -2.42 -12.20 4.58
C SER A 12 -2.68 -10.75 4.98
N TYR A 13 -2.08 -9.78 4.29
CA TYR A 13 -2.36 -8.36 4.49
C TYR A 13 -3.81 -8.01 4.12
N GLN A 14 -4.36 -8.59 3.05
CA GLN A 14 -5.76 -8.38 2.68
C GLN A 14 -6.72 -8.84 3.77
N GLN A 15 -6.45 -9.98 4.43
CA GLN A 15 -7.26 -10.40 5.57
C GLN A 15 -7.09 -9.47 6.76
N ALA A 16 -5.86 -9.06 7.08
CA ALA A 16 -5.59 -8.12 8.17
C ALA A 16 -6.32 -6.78 7.98
N LEU A 17 -6.39 -6.27 6.74
CA LEU A 17 -7.10 -5.03 6.41
C LEU A 17 -8.59 -5.04 6.75
N LYS A 18 -9.22 -6.22 6.90
CA LYS A 18 -10.63 -6.33 7.29
C LYS A 18 -10.84 -6.17 8.80
N GLU A 19 -9.82 -6.43 9.59
CA GLU A 19 -9.87 -6.48 11.06
C GLU A 19 -9.37 -5.18 11.71
N VAL A 20 -8.67 -4.33 10.95
CA VAL A 20 -8.10 -3.08 11.45
C VAL A 20 -8.98 -1.88 11.09
N ARG A 21 -8.87 -0.82 11.89
CA ARG A 21 -9.53 0.48 11.62
C ARG A 21 -8.55 1.57 11.20
N THR A 22 -7.26 1.36 11.39
CA THR A 22 -6.22 2.33 11.06
C THR A 22 -5.04 1.63 10.42
N VAL A 23 -4.50 2.22 9.35
CA VAL A 23 -3.28 1.79 8.67
C VAL A 23 -2.28 2.94 8.71
N LEU A 24 -1.07 2.66 9.21
CA LEU A 24 0.08 3.54 9.08
C LEU A 24 1.11 2.86 8.17
N TRP A 25 1.48 3.52 7.08
CA TRP A 25 2.37 2.95 6.07
C TRP A 25 3.64 3.80 5.90
N ASN A 26 4.79 3.20 6.17
CA ASN A 26 6.11 3.73 5.83
C ASN A 26 6.99 2.66 5.16
N GLY A 27 7.34 2.88 3.89
CA GLY A 27 8.20 2.03 3.07
C GLY A 27 7.44 1.13 2.09
N PRO A 28 7.87 1.01 0.81
CA PRO A 28 7.28 0.07 -0.13
C PRO A 28 7.55 -1.39 0.29
N MET A 29 6.76 -2.33 -0.26
CA MET A 29 6.90 -3.77 0.06
C MET A 29 8.03 -4.46 -0.70
N GLY A 30 8.52 -3.81 -1.75
CA GLY A 30 9.54 -4.29 -2.66
C GLY A 30 10.25 -3.14 -3.38
N ALA A 31 11.20 -3.49 -4.24
CA ALA A 31 11.91 -2.56 -5.13
C ALA A 31 10.99 -2.10 -6.27
N PHE A 32 9.97 -1.29 -5.93
CA PHE A 32 8.87 -0.87 -6.80
C PHE A 32 9.32 -0.14 -8.07
N GLU A 33 10.54 0.37 -8.08
CA GLU A 33 11.15 1.04 -9.23
C GLU A 33 11.55 0.05 -10.33
N VAL A 34 11.60 -1.25 -10.04
CA VAL A 34 12.08 -2.30 -10.95
C VAL A 34 10.99 -3.33 -11.19
N SER A 35 10.45 -3.37 -12.41
CA SER A 35 9.52 -4.43 -12.79
C SER A 35 10.19 -5.82 -12.74
N PRO A 36 9.54 -6.87 -12.21
CA PRO A 36 8.14 -6.95 -11.74
C PRO A 36 7.97 -6.80 -10.21
N PHE A 37 8.92 -6.17 -9.51
CA PHE A 37 9.00 -6.12 -8.05
C PHE A 37 8.17 -5.00 -7.40
N ASP A 38 7.23 -4.44 -8.15
CA ASP A 38 6.25 -3.46 -7.71
C ASP A 38 4.89 -4.09 -7.36
N THR A 39 4.69 -5.35 -7.72
CA THR A 39 3.41 -6.06 -7.63
C THR A 39 2.76 -5.92 -6.26
N ALA A 40 3.48 -6.23 -5.17
CA ALA A 40 2.87 -6.16 -3.86
C ALA A 40 2.62 -4.72 -3.40
N THR A 41 3.56 -3.82 -3.66
CA THR A 41 3.42 -2.40 -3.31
C THR A 41 2.19 -1.79 -3.98
N VAL A 42 2.01 -2.00 -5.29
CA VAL A 42 0.85 -1.50 -6.05
C VAL A 42 -0.45 -2.14 -5.55
N THR A 43 -0.47 -3.45 -5.38
CA THR A 43 -1.68 -4.18 -4.97
C THR A 43 -2.14 -3.75 -3.57
N LEU A 44 -1.22 -3.66 -2.60
CA LEU A 44 -1.57 -3.19 -1.26
C LEU A 44 -1.99 -1.71 -1.27
N ALA A 45 -1.34 -0.86 -2.08
CA ALA A 45 -1.66 0.56 -2.19
C ALA A 45 -3.10 0.77 -2.67
N GLN A 46 -3.51 0.04 -3.69
CA GLN A 46 -4.87 0.06 -4.21
C GLN A 46 -5.89 -0.43 -3.17
N MET A 47 -5.61 -1.55 -2.49
CA MET A 47 -6.53 -2.06 -1.45
C MET A 47 -6.70 -1.13 -0.26
N VAL A 48 -5.61 -0.49 0.20
CA VAL A 48 -5.68 0.49 1.28
C VAL A 48 -6.45 1.72 0.82
N ALA A 49 -6.17 2.24 -0.37
CA ALA A 49 -6.88 3.38 -0.96
C ALA A 49 -8.41 3.13 -1.05
N GLU A 50 -8.81 1.98 -1.58
CA GLU A 50 -10.22 1.57 -1.67
C GLU A 50 -10.89 1.43 -0.30
N ALA A 51 -10.19 0.87 0.69
CA ALA A 51 -10.72 0.73 2.04
C ALA A 51 -10.89 2.10 2.73
N THR A 52 -9.98 3.02 2.48
CA THR A 52 -10.05 4.38 3.00
C THR A 52 -11.17 5.18 2.33
N GLU A 53 -11.31 5.12 1.00
CA GLU A 53 -12.41 5.77 0.25
C GLU A 53 -13.78 5.26 0.70
N ALA A 54 -13.88 3.96 0.98
CA ALA A 54 -15.09 3.36 1.54
C ALA A 54 -15.36 3.76 3.00
N GLY A 55 -14.49 4.55 3.64
CA GLY A 55 -14.61 4.95 5.04
C GLY A 55 -14.45 3.80 6.04
N ARG A 56 -13.89 2.65 5.60
CA ARG A 56 -13.71 1.48 6.46
C ARG A 56 -12.51 1.63 7.39
N ILE A 57 -11.47 2.32 6.92
CA ILE A 57 -10.24 2.57 7.66
C ILE A 57 -9.84 4.03 7.59
N LEU A 58 -9.05 4.46 8.58
CA LEU A 58 -8.19 5.64 8.49
C LEU A 58 -6.82 5.19 7.97
N SER A 59 -6.31 5.79 6.90
CA SER A 59 -4.95 5.51 6.41
C SER A 59 -4.05 6.72 6.54
N VAL A 60 -2.80 6.50 6.93
CA VAL A 60 -1.74 7.50 6.95
C VAL A 60 -0.53 6.88 6.28
N ALA A 61 -0.01 7.51 5.23
CA ALA A 61 1.21 7.10 4.56
C ALA A 61 2.26 8.22 4.63
N GLY A 62 3.51 7.84 4.92
CA GLY A 62 4.58 8.81 5.09
C GLY A 62 5.94 8.27 4.67
N GLY A 63 6.87 9.18 4.40
CA GLY A 63 8.21 8.90 3.87
C GLY A 63 8.30 9.11 2.35
N GLY A 64 9.45 9.61 1.88
CA GLY A 64 9.65 9.98 0.47
C GLY A 64 9.39 8.82 -0.49
N ASP A 65 9.96 7.65 -0.19
CA ASP A 65 9.82 6.45 -1.03
C ASP A 65 8.40 5.90 -1.02
N THR A 66 7.71 5.96 0.13
CA THR A 66 6.28 5.58 0.22
C THR A 66 5.44 6.48 -0.67
N VAL A 67 5.66 7.80 -0.61
CA VAL A 67 4.93 8.75 -1.44
C VAL A 67 5.21 8.50 -2.92
N ALA A 68 6.47 8.24 -3.31
CA ALA A 68 6.82 7.88 -4.67
C ALA A 68 6.12 6.59 -5.13
N ALA A 69 6.08 5.57 -4.27
CA ALA A 69 5.40 4.31 -4.54
C ALA A 69 3.87 4.46 -4.67
N LEU A 70 3.23 5.31 -3.85
CA LEU A 70 1.80 5.60 -3.97
C LEU A 70 1.47 6.37 -5.27
N ASN A 71 2.38 7.25 -5.71
CA ASN A 71 2.27 7.90 -7.02
C ASN A 71 2.40 6.87 -8.15
N HIS A 72 3.38 5.97 -8.06
CA HIS A 72 3.55 4.86 -9.01
C HIS A 72 2.31 3.97 -9.09
N ALA A 73 1.68 3.68 -7.96
CA ALA A 73 0.46 2.90 -7.86
C ALA A 73 -0.82 3.65 -8.31
N GLY A 74 -0.73 4.96 -8.58
CA GLY A 74 -1.85 5.79 -9.01
C GLY A 74 -2.84 6.17 -7.91
N VAL A 75 -2.46 6.07 -6.63
CA VAL A 75 -3.35 6.32 -5.48
C VAL A 75 -2.94 7.53 -4.62
N ALA A 76 -1.87 8.25 -4.98
CA ALA A 76 -1.37 9.37 -4.19
C ALA A 76 -2.39 10.53 -4.04
N GLU A 77 -3.24 10.75 -5.05
CA GLU A 77 -4.30 11.78 -5.01
C GLU A 77 -5.50 11.38 -4.13
N ASN A 78 -5.50 10.17 -3.59
CA ASN A 78 -6.47 9.78 -2.58
C ASN A 78 -6.21 10.60 -1.31
N SER A 79 -6.95 11.69 -1.19
CA SER A 79 -6.89 12.70 -0.13
C SER A 79 -6.99 12.15 1.30
N ALA A 80 -7.29 10.87 1.46
CA ALA A 80 -7.36 10.18 2.73
C ALA A 80 -6.15 9.29 3.06
N MET A 81 -5.18 9.10 2.15
CA MET A 81 -3.89 8.42 2.45
C MET A 81 -2.75 9.38 2.86
N SER A 82 -2.87 10.68 2.55
CA SER A 82 -1.82 11.69 2.78
C SER A 82 -2.08 12.61 4.00
N ARG A 83 -2.93 12.20 4.94
CA ARG A 83 -3.21 12.99 6.16
C ARG A 83 -2.25 12.68 7.28
#